data_AF-A0A147KEN2-F1
#
_entry.id   AF-A0A147KEN2-F1
#
_cell.length_a   1.000
_cell.length_b   1.000
_cell.length_c   1.000
_cell.angle_alpha   90.00
_cell.angle_beta   90.00
_cell.angle_gamma   90.00
#
_symmetry.space_group_name_H-M   'P 1'
#
loop_
_entity.id
_entity.type
_entity.pdbx_description
1 polymer ?
#
loop_
_entity_poly.entity_id
_entity_poly.type
_entity_poly.pdbx_seq_one_letter_code
_entity_poly.pdbx_strand_id
1 'polypeptide(L)' 'MDDDLVTLYAGPLDGLAVLRSHLDNLVQDHGTERFLLLTRSGVSGLYQEVAGRWVYATPHLLETPEHPPSPPEGDGP' A
#
# COMPACT_ATOMS: atom_id res chain seq x y z
N MET A 1 4.98 17.89 19.93
CA MET A 1 5.22 16.94 18.84
C MET A 1 3.88 16.72 18.22
N ASP A 2 3.64 17.38 17.10
CA ASP A 2 2.39 17.27 16.34
C ASP A 2 2.38 15.91 15.67
N ASP A 3 1.49 15.04 16.15
CA ASP A 3 1.29 13.74 15.52
C ASP A 3 0.37 13.93 14.31
N ASP A 4 0.92 13.66 13.13
CA ASP A 4 0.22 13.86 11.86
C ASP A 4 -0.84 12.77 11.64
N LEU A 5 -1.99 13.17 11.07
CA LEU A 5 -3.08 12.24 10.75
C LEU A 5 -2.92 11.72 9.32
N VAL A 6 -2.81 10.40 9.21
CA VAL A 6 -2.71 9.68 7.95
C VAL A 6 -4.06 9.06 7.61
N THR A 7 -4.55 9.28 6.39
CA THR A 7 -5.85 8.76 5.94
C THR A 7 -5.68 7.47 5.13
N LEU A 8 -6.57 6.51 5.36
CA LEU A 8 -6.68 5.27 4.59
C LEU A 8 -7.62 5.46 3.39
N TYR A 9 -7.26 4.90 2.24
CA TYR A 9 -7.99 5.09 0.98
C TYR A 9 -8.40 3.77 0.32
N ALA A 10 -9.53 3.80 -0.39
CA ALA A 10 -9.99 2.79 -1.35
C ALA A 10 -10.27 1.39 -0.77
N GLY A 11 -10.64 1.30 0.52
CA GLY A 11 -10.85 0.02 1.20
C GLY A 11 -12.01 0.03 2.22
N PRO A 12 -12.19 -1.06 2.98
CA PRO A 12 -13.26 -1.19 3.96
C PRO A 12 -13.23 -0.15 5.09
N LEU A 13 -12.07 0.51 5.28
CA LEU A 13 -11.84 1.56 6.27
C LEU A 13 -11.51 2.90 5.56
N ASP A 14 -11.99 3.12 4.35
CA ASP A 14 -11.80 4.37 3.62
C ASP A 14 -12.21 5.60 4.45
N GLY A 15 -11.40 6.66 4.37
CA GLY A 15 -11.61 7.90 5.12
C GLY A 15 -11.22 7.82 6.60
N LEU A 16 -10.75 6.66 7.07
CA LEU A 16 -10.23 6.53 8.42
C LEU A 16 -8.91 7.28 8.57
N ALA A 17 -8.88 8.27 9.46
CA ALA A 17 -7.66 8.93 9.91
C ALA A 17 -7.03 8.18 11.08
N VAL A 18 -5.73 7.89 10.97
CA VAL A 18 -4.91 7.21 11.98
C VAL A 18 -3.72 8.09 12.31
N LEU A 19 -3.36 8.15 13.60
CA LEU A 19 -2.17 8.84 14.09
C LEU A 19 -0.90 8.20 13.51
N ARG A 20 0.03 9.01 13.00
CA ARG A 20 1.24 8.50 12.35
C ARG A 20 2.11 7.67 13.29
N SER A 21 2.25 8.09 14.55
CA SER A 21 2.94 7.31 15.57
C SER A 21 2.25 5.97 15.87
N HIS A 22 0.93 5.91 15.80
CA HIS A 22 0.21 4.65 15.96
C HIS A 22 0.45 3.72 14.77
N LEU A 23 0.43 4.28 13.57
CA LEU A 23 0.67 3.56 12.33
C LEU A 23 2.08 2.94 12.31
N ASP A 24 3.11 3.66 12.75
CA ASP A 24 4.50 3.16 12.77
C ASP A 24 4.67 1.87 13.59
N ASN A 25 3.86 1.70 14.65
CA ASN A 25 3.86 0.48 15.47
C ASN A 25 3.15 -0.72 14.82
N LEU A 26 2.31 -0.48 13.80
CA LEU A 26 1.50 -1.51 13.14
C LEU A 26 2.04 -1.90 11.77
N VAL A 27 2.81 -1.02 11.14
CA VAL A 27 3.36 -1.24 9.81
C VAL A 27 4.34 -2.39 9.79
N GLN A 28 4.18 -3.25 8.80
CA GLN A 28 5.13 -4.29 8.45
C GLN A 28 5.95 -3.83 7.25
N ASP A 29 7.27 -3.76 7.44
CA ASP A 29 8.22 -3.43 6.38
C ASP A 29 8.71 -4.70 5.69
N HIS A 30 8.53 -4.77 4.38
CA HIS A 30 8.95 -5.88 3.52
C HIS A 30 9.98 -5.39 2.49
N GLY A 31 10.94 -4.57 2.93
CA GLY A 31 12.02 -4.05 2.09
C GLY A 31 11.59 -2.76 1.38
N THR A 32 11.10 -2.86 0.15
CA THR A 32 10.61 -1.69 -0.61
C THR A 32 9.14 -1.40 -0.39
N GLU A 33 8.42 -2.34 0.24
CA GLU A 33 6.98 -2.29 0.42
C GLU A 33 6.63 -2.24 1.90
N ARG A 34 5.67 -1.37 2.25
CA ARG A 34 5.17 -1.24 3.62
C ARG A 34 3.69 -1.54 3.64
N PHE A 35 3.30 -2.45 4.52
CA PHE A 35 1.92 -2.93 4.65
C PHE A 35 1.36 -2.64 6.05
N LEU A 36 0.05 -2.39 6.10
CA LEU A 36 -0.69 -2.11 7.32
C LEU A 36 -1.96 -2.95 7.31
N LEU A 37 -2.04 -3.91 8.22
CA LEU A 37 -3.28 -4.61 8.51
C LEU A 37 -4.00 -3.93 9.68
N LEU A 38 -5.19 -3.41 9.44
CA LEU A 38 -5.98 -2.72 10.47
C LEU A 38 -7.37 -3.34 10.59
N THR A 39 -7.83 -3.51 11.83
CA THR A 39 -9.19 -3.93 12.14
C THR A 39 -9.88 -2.87 13.00
N ARG A 40 -11.03 -2.37 12.57
CA ARG A 40 -11.86 -1.42 13.32
C ARG A 40 -13.32 -1.85 13.29
N SER A 41 -13.93 -1.99 14.47
CA SER A 41 -15.35 -2.37 14.63
C SER A 41 -15.75 -3.66 13.88
N GLY A 42 -14.85 -4.64 13.82
CA GLY A 42 -15.08 -5.91 13.12
C GLY A 42 -14.83 -5.87 11.61
N VAL A 43 -14.41 -4.73 11.05
CA VAL A 43 -14.03 -4.58 9.65
C VAL A 43 -12.51 -4.52 9.55
N SER A 44 -11.92 -5.37 8.71
CA SER A 44 -10.48 -5.43 8.49
C SER A 44 -10.10 -4.99 7.08
N GLY A 45 -8.96 -4.33 6.94
CA GLY A 45 -8.38 -4.00 5.64
C GLY A 45 -6.85 -4.07 5.67
N LEU A 46 -6.27 -4.58 4.59
CA LEU A 46 -4.84 -4.52 4.32
C LEU A 46 -4.57 -3.31 3.42
N TYR A 47 -3.64 -2.47 3.81
CA TYR A 47 -3.24 -1.26 3.09
C TYR A 47 -1.76 -1.31 2.78
N GLN A 48 -1.35 -0.71 1.67
CA GLN A 48 0.03 -0.54 1.26
C GLN A 48 0.37 0.94 1.18
N GLU A 49 1.58 1.32 1.56
CA GLU A 49 2.09 2.65 1.31
C GLU A 49 2.50 2.81 -0.16
N VAL A 50 1.81 3.68 -0.89
CA VAL A 50 2.11 4.04 -2.27
C VAL A 50 2.25 5.55 -2.36
N ALA A 51 3.45 6.03 -2.74
CA ALA A 51 3.78 7.46 -2.83
C ALA A 51 3.39 8.27 -1.57
N GLY A 52 3.62 7.70 -0.38
CA GLY A 52 3.30 8.32 0.91
C GLY A 52 1.83 8.28 1.32
N ARG A 53 0.99 7.50 0.62
CA ARG A 53 -0.44 7.31 0.93
C ARG A 53 -0.74 5.85 1.23
N TRP A 54 -1.63 5.60 2.17
CA TRP A 54 -2.07 4.26 2.53
C TRP A 54 -3.31 3.88 1.72
N VAL A 55 -3.11 3.05 0.71
CA VAL A 55 -4.15 2.62 -0.24
C VAL A 55 -4.46 1.14 0.00
N TYR A 56 -5.71 0.75 -0.13
CA TYR A 56 -6.13 -0.64 0.06
C TYR A 56 -5.36 -1.57 -0.89
N ALA A 57 -4.70 -2.57 -0.31
CA ALA A 57 -3.92 -3.57 -1.02
C ALA A 57 -4.88 -4.58 -1.65
N THR A 58 -5.33 -4.30 -2.88
CA THR A 58 -6.09 -5.27 -3.66
C THR A 58 -5.14 -6.32 -4.25
N PRO A 59 -5.60 -7.56 -4.51
CA PRO A 59 -4.76 -8.61 -5.11
C PRO A 59 -4.09 -8.20 -6.42
N HIS A 60 -4.72 -7.31 -7.20
CA HIS A 60 -4.21 -6.82 -8.49
C HIS A 60 -3.20 -5.66 -8.35
N LEU A 61 -2.96 -5.13 -7.14
CA LEU A 61 -1.92 -4.13 -6.86
C LEU A 61 -0.55 -4.77 -6.54
N LEU A 62 -0.53 -6.05 -6.14
CA LEU A 62 0.70 -6.85 -6.02
C LEU A 62 1.22 -7.33 -7.38
N GLU A 63 0.42 -7.18 -8.44
CA GLU A 63 0.89 -7.26 -9.81
C GLU A 63 1.70 -5.99 -10.09
N THR A 64 2.98 -6.04 -9.74
CA THR A 64 3.96 -5.00 -9.99
C THR A 64 3.79 -4.48 -11.42
N PRO A 65 3.59 -3.17 -11.67
CA PRO A 65 3.81 -2.66 -13.01
C PRO A 65 5.30 -2.79 -13.33
N GLU A 66 5.60 -2.97 -14.62
CA GLU A 66 6.94 -2.85 -15.24
C GLU A 66 7.78 -4.13 -15.38
N HIS A 67 7.26 -5.12 -16.12
CA HIS A 67 8.11 -5.64 -17.18
C HIS A 67 8.04 -4.62 -18.32
N PRO A 68 9.09 -3.83 -18.62
CA PRO A 68 9.13 -3.15 -19.91
C PRO A 68 8.99 -4.23 -20.98
N PRO A 69 8.18 -4.04 -22.04
CA PRO A 69 8.17 -4.98 -23.14
C PRO A 69 9.62 -5.16 -23.59
N SER A 70 10.13 -6.39 -23.50
CA SER A 70 11.45 -6.71 -24.05
C SER A 70 11.47 -6.16 -25.46
N PRO A 71 12.48 -5.36 -25.86
CA PRO A 71 12.61 -5.01 -27.27
C PRO A 71 12.68 -6.33 -28.05
N PRO A 72 12.05 -6.42 -29.23
CA PRO A 72 12.11 -7.65 -30.01
C PRO A 72 13.58 -7.96 -30.32
N GLU A 73 14.12 -8.98 -29.67
CA GLU A 73 15.42 -9.56 -30.00
C GLU A 73 15.31 -10.29 -31.34
N GLY A 74 15.49 -9.51 -32.42
CA GLY A 74 16.20 -9.89 -33.64
C GLY A 74 15.64 -10.99 -34.57
N ASP A 75 16.31 -11.06 -35.72
CA ASP A 75 16.33 -12.13 -36.74
C ASP A 75 15.10 -12.19 -37.68
N GLY A 76 15.13 -11.68 -38.91
CA GLY A 76 16.09 -11.77 -40.03
C GLY A 76 15.24 -11.70 -41.33
N PRO A 77 15.73 -11.81 -42.57
CA PRO A 77 17.10 -12.03 -43.08
C PRO A 77 17.76 -10.78 -43.70
#